data_AF-A0A2D7AUW2-F1
#
_entry.id   AF-A0A2D7AUW2-F1
#
_cell.length_a   1.000
_cell.length_b   1.000
_cell.length_c   1.000
_cell.angle_alpha   90.00
_cell.angle_beta   90.00
_cell.angle_gamma   90.00
#
_symmetry.space_group_name_H-M   'P 1'
#
loop_
_entity.id
_entity.type
_entity.pdbx_description
1 polymer ?
#
loop_
_entity_poly.entity_id
_entity_poly.type
_entity_poly.pdbx_seq_one_letter_code
_entity_poly.pdbx_strand_id
1 'polypeptide(L)'
;MERFEVKRGLVKSIGGNAGLAKLAAENFNDVVVNAEGVFSASFGILTSVTGEYTEDGKLQVDVEQMKGDDLNSFLSQDGGREDAMASRTKWSNFLDGATGYSAKQRGDKAKEQAKKFSKARSAIKMAHKSMEMSSSFSQETIDQAHAMIAELEKMIEAGTAPSEGKVKKLNDLL
;
A
#
# COMPACT_ATOMS: atom_id res chain seq x y z
N MET A 1 -0.99 4.49 -7.35
CA MET A 1 -1.60 3.62 -6.32
C MET A 1 -0.71 3.47 -5.09
N GLU A 2 -1.15 4.06 -3.98
CA GLU A 2 -0.56 3.92 -2.64
C GLU A 2 -1.14 2.68 -1.93
N ARG A 3 -0.34 2.04 -1.07
CA ARG A 3 -0.75 0.86 -0.29
C ARG A 3 -0.61 1.10 1.20
N PHE A 4 -1.63 0.70 1.95
CA PHE A 4 -1.68 0.81 3.39
C PHE A 4 -1.80 -0.55 4.06
N GLU A 5 -1.07 -0.70 5.17
CA GLU A 5 -1.28 -1.80 6.09
C GLU A 5 -2.66 -1.72 6.73
N VAL A 6 -3.31 -2.88 6.87
CA VAL A 6 -4.65 -3.00 7.45
C VAL A 6 -4.58 -3.83 8.71
N LYS A 7 -5.29 -3.42 9.75
CA LYS A 7 -5.37 -4.15 11.01
C LYS A 7 -5.95 -5.56 10.77
N ARG A 8 -5.30 -6.57 11.36
CA ARG A 8 -5.70 -7.97 11.20
C ARG A 8 -7.19 -8.15 11.55
N GLY A 9 -7.94 -8.78 10.65
CA GLY A 9 -9.37 -9.06 10.83
C GLY A 9 -10.31 -7.93 10.42
N LEU A 10 -9.79 -6.71 10.16
CA LEU A 10 -10.62 -5.55 9.84
C LEU A 10 -11.39 -5.72 8.53
N VAL A 11 -10.71 -6.18 7.47
CA VAL A 11 -11.33 -6.42 6.16
C VAL A 11 -12.57 -7.30 6.30
N LYS A 12 -12.47 -8.38 7.08
CA LYS A 12 -13.60 -9.27 7.35
C LYS A 12 -14.67 -8.58 8.21
N SER A 13 -14.29 -7.83 9.24
CA SER A 13 -15.25 -7.21 10.15
C SER A 13 -16.10 -6.13 9.47
N ILE A 14 -15.56 -5.43 8.47
CA ILE A 14 -16.31 -4.39 7.76
C ILE A 14 -17.08 -4.92 6.54
N GLY A 15 -16.84 -6.17 6.11
CA GLY A 15 -17.53 -6.78 4.97
C GLY A 15 -16.78 -6.68 3.64
N GLY A 16 -15.45 -6.62 3.67
CA GLY A 16 -14.60 -6.57 2.48
C GLY A 16 -14.81 -5.29 1.66
N ASN A 17 -14.73 -5.41 0.33
CA ASN A 17 -14.86 -4.27 -0.58
C ASN A 17 -16.25 -3.61 -0.55
N ALA A 18 -17.32 -4.37 -0.25
CA ALA A 18 -18.65 -3.78 -0.03
C ALA A 18 -18.66 -2.87 1.21
N GLY A 19 -17.99 -3.31 2.28
CA GLY A 19 -17.77 -2.50 3.48
C GLY A 19 -16.94 -1.25 3.22
N LEU A 20 -15.88 -1.40 2.42
CA LEU A 20 -15.01 -0.29 2.01
C LEU A 20 -15.79 0.77 1.21
N ALA A 21 -16.63 0.35 0.26
CA ALA A 21 -17.48 1.24 -0.51
C ALA A 21 -18.50 1.99 0.39
N LYS A 22 -19.03 1.33 1.42
CA LYS A 22 -19.88 1.99 2.42
C LYS A 22 -19.11 3.04 3.21
N LEU A 23 -17.90 2.73 3.68
CA LEU A 23 -17.04 3.72 4.34
C LEU A 23 -16.67 4.90 3.42
N ALA A 24 -16.46 4.63 2.13
CA ALA A 24 -16.25 5.68 1.14
C ALA A 24 -17.49 6.59 1.03
N ALA A 25 -18.70 6.03 1.00
CA ALA A 25 -19.95 6.79 0.93
C ALA A 25 -20.24 7.65 2.17
N GLU A 26 -19.67 7.30 3.33
CA GLU A 26 -19.74 8.12 4.55
C GLU A 26 -18.81 9.34 4.50
N ASN A 27 -17.75 9.29 3.68
CA ASN A 27 -16.69 10.31 3.66
C ASN A 27 -16.67 11.12 2.37
N PHE A 28 -17.05 10.56 1.23
CA PHE A 28 -16.92 11.15 -0.10
C PHE A 28 -18.27 11.24 -0.83
N ASN A 29 -18.28 11.95 -1.95
CA ASN A 29 -19.43 12.10 -2.83
C ASN A 29 -19.32 11.14 -4.03
N ASP A 30 -20.47 10.91 -4.68
CA ASP A 30 -20.57 10.22 -5.98
C ASP A 30 -19.89 8.84 -6.01
N VAL A 31 -20.06 8.07 -4.93
CA VAL A 31 -19.43 6.75 -4.81
C VAL A 31 -20.06 5.77 -5.79
N VAL A 32 -19.25 5.26 -6.70
CA VAL A 32 -19.60 4.21 -7.66
C VAL A 32 -18.69 3.01 -7.41
N VAL A 33 -19.23 1.80 -7.58
CA VAL A 33 -18.47 0.55 -7.44
C VAL A 33 -18.49 -0.17 -8.77
N ASN A 34 -17.31 -0.58 -9.26
CA ASN A 34 -17.19 -1.32 -10.50
C ASN A 34 -17.44 -2.83 -10.30
N ALA A 35 -17.42 -3.61 -11.39
CA ALA A 35 -17.65 -5.06 -11.34
C ALA A 35 -16.60 -5.85 -10.53
N GLU A 36 -15.41 -5.27 -10.33
CA GLU A 36 -14.30 -5.84 -9.56
C GLU A 36 -14.39 -5.49 -8.07
N GLY A 37 -15.38 -4.69 -7.67
CA GLY A 37 -15.56 -4.23 -6.29
C GLY A 37 -14.66 -3.06 -5.90
N VAL A 38 -13.96 -2.44 -6.87
CA VAL A 38 -13.21 -1.20 -6.66
C VAL A 38 -14.19 -0.04 -6.60
N PHE A 39 -14.13 0.75 -5.52
CA PHE A 39 -14.92 1.97 -5.45
C PHE A 39 -14.18 3.11 -6.15
N SER A 40 -14.94 4.07 -6.67
CA SER A 40 -14.48 5.37 -7.15
C SER A 40 -15.36 6.44 -6.53
N ALA A 41 -14.76 7.53 -6.07
CA ALA A 41 -15.43 8.63 -5.39
C ALA A 41 -14.68 9.95 -5.62
N SER A 42 -15.28 11.07 -5.22
CA SER A 42 -14.61 12.37 -5.20
C SER A 42 -15.08 13.21 -4.02
N PHE A 43 -14.29 14.19 -3.59
CA PHE A 43 -14.75 15.20 -2.62
C PHE A 43 -13.84 16.43 -2.63
N GLY A 44 -14.43 17.61 -2.80
CA GLY A 44 -13.71 18.89 -2.75
C GLY A 44 -12.51 18.90 -3.70
N ILE A 45 -11.30 18.99 -3.15
CA ILE A 45 -10.06 18.99 -3.96
C ILE A 45 -9.59 17.59 -4.39
N LEU A 46 -10.19 16.52 -3.88
CA LEU A 46 -9.92 15.13 -4.28
C LEU A 46 -10.80 14.81 -5.49
N THR A 47 -10.27 14.99 -6.70
CA THR A 47 -11.01 14.86 -7.95
C THR A 47 -11.30 13.40 -8.29
N SER A 48 -10.47 12.48 -7.83
CA SER A 48 -10.69 11.04 -7.93
C SER A 48 -10.07 10.34 -6.74
N VAL A 49 -10.83 9.44 -6.12
CA VAL A 49 -10.38 8.53 -5.08
C VAL A 49 -10.88 7.15 -5.47
N THR A 50 -9.97 6.26 -5.82
CA THR A 50 -10.29 4.84 -6.02
C THR A 50 -9.68 3.99 -4.93
N GLY A 51 -10.32 2.87 -4.61
CA GLY A 51 -9.73 1.96 -3.64
C GLY A 51 -10.37 0.59 -3.55
N GLU A 52 -9.57 -0.36 -3.09
CA GLU A 52 -9.94 -1.75 -2.87
C GLU A 52 -9.08 -2.38 -1.77
N TYR A 53 -9.59 -3.45 -1.18
CA TYR A 53 -8.73 -4.40 -0.50
C TYR A 53 -8.17 -5.41 -1.51
N THR A 54 -6.85 -5.53 -1.50
CA THR A 54 -6.12 -6.51 -2.31
C THR A 54 -6.22 -7.91 -1.72
N GLU A 55 -5.88 -8.93 -2.51
CA GLU A 55 -5.90 -10.33 -2.08
C GLU A 55 -5.00 -10.61 -0.85
N ASP A 56 -3.90 -9.87 -0.70
CA ASP A 56 -3.01 -9.95 0.47
C ASP A 56 -3.51 -9.14 1.69
N GLY A 57 -4.74 -8.61 1.60
CA GLY A 57 -5.45 -7.94 2.69
C GLY A 57 -4.91 -6.54 3.00
N LYS A 58 -4.31 -5.86 2.02
CA LYS A 58 -3.90 -4.45 2.13
C LYS A 58 -4.96 -3.56 1.52
N LEU A 59 -4.97 -2.30 1.93
CA LEU A 59 -5.77 -1.28 1.27
C LEU A 59 -4.91 -0.69 0.16
N GLN A 60 -5.38 -0.76 -1.08
CA GLN A 60 -4.77 -0.08 -2.22
C GLN A 60 -5.68 1.07 -2.62
N VAL A 61 -5.11 2.26 -2.81
CA VAL A 61 -5.85 3.46 -3.20
C VAL A 61 -5.12 4.24 -4.28
N ASP A 62 -5.87 4.89 -5.15
CA ASP A 62 -5.35 5.91 -6.06
C ASP A 62 -6.08 7.22 -5.81
N VAL A 63 -5.32 8.30 -5.66
CA VAL A 63 -5.87 9.62 -5.35
C VAL A 63 -5.34 10.63 -6.33
N GLU A 64 -6.25 11.31 -7.00
CA GLU A 64 -5.98 12.50 -7.79
C GLU A 64 -6.47 13.73 -7.04
N GLN A 65 -5.62 14.75 -7.00
CA GLN A 65 -5.92 16.03 -6.36
C GLN A 65 -5.81 17.16 -7.36
N MET A 66 -6.75 18.10 -7.26
CA MET A 66 -6.77 19.33 -8.02
C MET A 66 -5.49 20.14 -7.77
N LYS A 67 -4.94 20.75 -8.82
CA LYS A 67 -3.66 21.50 -8.78
C LYS A 67 -3.69 22.69 -9.74
N GLY A 68 -2.75 23.61 -9.58
CA GLY A 68 -2.59 24.75 -10.48
C GLY A 68 -3.77 25.72 -10.46
N ASP A 69 -4.15 26.21 -11.63
CA ASP A 69 -5.20 27.22 -11.79
C ASP A 69 -6.58 26.72 -11.37
N ASP A 70 -6.85 25.42 -11.54
CA ASP A 70 -8.09 24.79 -11.08
C ASP A 70 -8.19 24.89 -9.55
N LEU A 71 -7.10 24.59 -8.84
CA LEU A 71 -7.05 24.70 -7.38
C LEU A 71 -7.21 26.16 -6.93
N ASN A 72 -6.53 27.10 -7.59
CA ASN A 72 -6.67 28.52 -7.27
C ASN A 72 -8.11 29.01 -7.47
N SER A 73 -8.76 28.57 -8.54
CA SER A 73 -10.15 28.90 -8.84
C SER A 73 -11.08 28.32 -7.78
N PHE A 74 -10.92 27.04 -7.43
CA PHE A 74 -11.69 26.37 -6.37
C PHE A 74 -11.52 27.08 -5.02
N LEU A 75 -10.29 27.39 -4.60
CA LEU A 75 -10.02 28.05 -3.32
C LEU A 75 -10.52 29.50 -3.24
N SER A 76 -10.82 30.12 -4.39
CA SER A 76 -11.34 31.49 -4.47
C SER A 76 -12.87 31.55 -4.45
N GLN A 77 -13.54 30.40 -4.59
CA GLN A 77 -14.99 30.29 -4.45
C GLN A 77 -15.40 30.38 -2.98
N ASP A 78 -16.64 30.81 -2.74
CA ASP A 78 -17.22 30.82 -1.40
C ASP A 78 -17.27 29.37 -0.85
N GLY A 79 -16.73 29.16 0.36
CA GLY A 79 -16.59 27.82 0.96
C GLY A 79 -15.44 26.96 0.42
N GLY A 80 -14.72 27.40 -0.62
CA GLY A 80 -13.69 26.58 -1.29
C GLY A 80 -12.49 26.22 -0.39
N ARG A 81 -12.09 27.12 0.52
CA ARG A 81 -11.02 26.83 1.48
C ARG A 81 -11.48 25.84 2.54
N GLU A 82 -12.70 25.99 3.01
CA GLU A 82 -13.35 25.13 4.00
C GLU A 82 -13.49 23.71 3.44
N ASP A 83 -13.95 23.57 2.19
CA ASP A 83 -14.08 22.28 1.51
C ASP A 83 -12.72 21.62 1.24
N ALA A 84 -11.70 22.41 0.89
CA ALA A 84 -10.33 21.91 0.74
C ALA A 84 -9.77 21.37 2.08
N MET A 85 -10.07 22.03 3.20
CA MET A 85 -9.71 21.53 4.53
C MET A 85 -10.53 20.28 4.90
N ALA A 86 -11.84 20.29 4.63
CA ALA A 86 -12.72 19.15 4.87
C ALA A 86 -12.29 17.91 4.08
N SER A 87 -11.75 18.10 2.87
CA SER A 87 -11.19 17.02 2.04
C SER A 87 -10.08 16.26 2.76
N ARG A 88 -9.18 16.97 3.44
CA ARG A 88 -8.09 16.34 4.22
C ARG A 88 -8.63 15.56 5.42
N THR A 89 -9.61 16.13 6.12
CA THR A 89 -10.24 15.48 7.28
C THR A 89 -10.99 14.21 6.86
N LYS A 90 -11.81 14.29 5.81
CA LYS A 90 -12.56 13.16 5.25
C LYS A 90 -11.63 12.07 4.74
N TRP A 91 -10.55 12.43 4.05
CA TRP A 91 -9.50 11.48 3.66
C TRP A 91 -8.89 10.76 4.86
N SER A 92 -8.51 11.50 5.90
CA SER A 92 -7.94 10.90 7.10
C SER A 92 -8.93 9.99 7.82
N ASN A 93 -10.20 10.40 7.95
CA ASN A 93 -11.24 9.61 8.59
C ASN A 93 -11.53 8.32 7.82
N PHE A 94 -11.60 8.41 6.48
CA PHE A 94 -11.72 7.25 5.62
C PHE A 94 -10.56 6.27 5.85
N LEU A 95 -9.31 6.76 5.81
CA LEU A 95 -8.14 5.90 6.03
C LEU A 95 -8.15 5.29 7.44
N ASP A 96 -8.55 6.04 8.47
CA ASP A 96 -8.66 5.52 9.84
C ASP A 96 -9.64 4.34 9.91
N GLY A 97 -10.83 4.48 9.31
CA GLY A 97 -11.84 3.42 9.23
C GLY A 97 -11.42 2.23 8.37
N ALA A 98 -10.82 2.50 7.20
CA ALA A 98 -10.45 1.48 6.23
C ALA A 98 -9.18 0.70 6.60
N THR A 99 -8.28 1.29 7.41
CA THR A 99 -7.03 0.64 7.85
C THR A 99 -7.10 0.17 9.30
N GLY A 100 -7.95 0.78 10.13
CA GLY A 100 -8.01 0.53 11.57
C GLY A 100 -6.81 1.08 12.34
N TYR A 101 -6.06 2.00 11.71
CA TYR A 101 -4.89 2.67 12.24
C TYR A 101 -5.08 4.18 12.16
N SER A 102 -4.59 4.94 13.13
CA SER A 102 -4.50 6.40 13.02
C SER A 102 -3.43 6.84 12.02
N ALA A 103 -3.43 8.12 11.64
CA ALA A 103 -2.38 8.69 10.78
C ALA A 103 -0.95 8.42 11.28
N LYS A 104 -0.72 8.52 12.60
CA LYS A 104 0.59 8.19 13.21
C LYS A 104 0.94 6.71 13.02
N GLN A 105 0.00 5.81 13.31
CA GLN A 105 0.21 4.37 13.16
C GLN A 105 0.43 3.98 11.69
N ARG A 106 -0.29 4.59 10.75
CA ARG A 106 -0.04 4.41 9.30
C ARG A 106 1.39 4.82 8.93
N GLY A 107 1.87 5.95 9.44
CA GLY A 107 3.26 6.39 9.25
C GLY A 107 4.28 5.40 9.82
N ASP A 108 4.04 4.85 11.01
CA ASP A 108 4.90 3.82 11.60
C ASP A 108 4.88 2.53 10.78
N LYS A 109 3.72 2.11 10.27
CA LYS A 109 3.57 0.96 9.37
C LYS A 109 4.27 1.15 8.04
N ALA A 110 4.17 2.32 7.43
CA ALA A 110 4.92 2.63 6.21
C ALA A 110 6.45 2.51 6.42
N LYS A 111 6.96 2.99 7.57
CA LYS A 111 8.38 2.83 7.94
C LYS A 111 8.77 1.36 8.15
N GLU A 112 7.93 0.58 8.84
CA GLU A 112 8.16 -0.87 8.99
C GLU A 112 8.25 -1.57 7.63
N GLN A 113 7.36 -1.24 6.69
CA GLN A 113 7.37 -1.80 5.33
C GLN A 113 8.63 -1.39 4.56
N ALA A 114 9.00 -0.11 4.59
CA ALA A 114 10.23 0.39 3.96
C ALA A 114 11.47 -0.34 4.48
N LYS A 115 11.54 -0.62 5.80
CA LYS A 115 12.62 -1.43 6.38
C LYS A 115 12.64 -2.86 5.86
N LYS A 116 11.49 -3.51 5.69
CA LYS A 116 11.40 -4.86 5.11
C LYS A 116 11.90 -4.90 3.67
N PHE A 117 11.50 -3.94 2.84
CA PHE A 117 12.01 -3.80 1.48
C PHE A 117 13.53 -3.61 1.45
N SER A 118 14.05 -2.72 2.29
CA SER A 118 15.50 -2.48 2.38
C SER A 118 16.26 -3.73 2.82
N LYS A 119 15.79 -4.45 3.84
CA LYS A 119 16.38 -5.72 4.29
C LYS A 119 16.37 -6.78 3.17
N ALA A 120 15.25 -6.93 2.45
CA ALA A 120 15.13 -7.89 1.36
C ALA A 120 16.09 -7.58 0.21
N ARG A 121 16.18 -6.31 -0.23
CA ARG A 121 17.15 -5.88 -1.25
C ARG A 121 18.60 -6.12 -0.81
N SER A 122 18.89 -5.87 0.46
CA SER A 122 20.22 -6.15 1.02
C SER A 122 20.53 -7.64 1.03
N ALA A 123 19.59 -8.49 1.41
CA ALA A 123 19.77 -9.95 1.41
C ALA A 123 19.99 -10.50 -0.01
N ILE A 124 19.22 -10.05 -0.99
CA ILE A 124 19.41 -10.41 -2.42
C ILE A 124 20.84 -10.04 -2.87
N LYS A 125 21.28 -8.81 -2.58
CA LYS A 125 22.64 -8.36 -2.93
C LYS A 125 23.72 -9.22 -2.26
N MET A 126 23.55 -9.53 -0.97
CA MET A 126 24.51 -10.37 -0.24
C MET A 126 24.53 -11.78 -0.78
N ALA A 127 23.37 -12.36 -1.10
CA ALA A 127 23.25 -13.69 -1.67
C ALA A 127 24.02 -13.80 -2.99
N HIS A 128 23.83 -12.87 -3.92
CA HIS A 128 24.63 -12.81 -5.15
C HIS A 128 26.12 -12.73 -4.86
N LYS A 129 26.53 -11.91 -3.88
CA LYS A 129 27.95 -11.76 -3.54
C LYS A 129 28.55 -13.02 -2.92
N SER A 130 27.80 -13.73 -2.06
CA SER A 130 28.24 -14.99 -1.47
C SER A 130 28.45 -16.06 -2.55
N MET A 131 27.50 -16.20 -3.48
CA MET A 131 27.61 -17.16 -4.59
C MET A 131 28.77 -16.81 -5.56
N GLU A 132 29.07 -15.52 -5.76
CA GLU A 132 30.20 -15.08 -6.59
C GLU A 132 31.56 -15.39 -5.92
N MET A 133 31.66 -15.20 -4.60
CA MET A 133 32.93 -15.30 -3.88
C MET A 133 33.30 -16.72 -3.44
N SER A 134 32.31 -17.61 -3.29
CA SER A 134 32.55 -18.94 -2.76
C SER A 134 32.34 -20.02 -3.83
N SER A 135 33.38 -20.82 -4.06
CA SER A 135 33.30 -22.05 -4.85
C SER A 135 32.83 -23.26 -4.03
N SER A 136 32.50 -23.08 -2.73
CA SER A 136 32.10 -24.18 -1.85
C SER A 136 30.62 -24.56 -1.93
N PHE A 137 29.79 -23.75 -2.60
CA PHE A 137 28.37 -24.04 -2.76
C PHE A 137 28.14 -25.04 -3.88
N SER A 138 27.26 -26.01 -3.63
CA SER A 138 26.79 -26.91 -4.67
C SER A 138 25.93 -26.16 -5.69
N GLN A 139 25.85 -26.65 -6.93
CA GLN A 139 24.96 -26.07 -7.93
C GLN A 139 23.49 -26.10 -7.45
N GLU A 140 23.08 -27.15 -6.73
CA GLU A 140 21.74 -27.24 -6.14
C GLU A 140 21.46 -26.08 -5.16
N THR A 141 22.42 -25.74 -4.31
CA THR A 141 22.32 -24.60 -3.38
C THR A 141 22.20 -23.27 -4.12
N ILE A 142 22.98 -23.08 -5.19
CA ILE A 142 22.95 -21.88 -6.03
C ILE A 142 21.59 -21.74 -6.73
N ASP A 143 21.10 -22.82 -7.32
CA ASP A 143 19.81 -22.85 -8.01
C ASP A 143 18.66 -22.54 -7.03
N GLN A 144 18.71 -23.11 -5.83
CA GLN A 144 17.75 -22.82 -4.77
C GLN A 144 17.81 -21.35 -4.33
N ALA A 145 19.00 -20.77 -4.19
CA ALA A 145 19.16 -19.37 -3.85
C ALA A 145 18.59 -18.46 -4.95
N HIS A 146 18.85 -18.76 -6.23
CA HIS A 146 18.29 -18.02 -7.37
C HIS A 146 16.75 -18.07 -7.38
N ALA A 147 16.14 -19.22 -7.08
CA ALA A 147 14.69 -19.33 -6.98
C ALA A 147 14.13 -18.46 -5.84
N MET A 148 14.78 -18.44 -4.66
CA MET A 148 14.38 -17.58 -3.55
C MET A 148 14.55 -16.09 -3.89
N ILE A 149 15.65 -15.72 -4.56
CA ILE A 149 15.88 -14.34 -5.01
C ILE A 149 14.77 -13.90 -5.97
N ALA A 150 14.46 -14.69 -6.99
CA ALA A 150 13.40 -14.37 -7.95
C ALA A 150 12.03 -14.19 -7.27
N GLU A 151 11.72 -15.01 -6.25
CA GLU A 151 10.51 -14.84 -5.45
C GLU A 151 10.51 -13.50 -4.68
N LEU A 152 11.62 -13.15 -4.04
CA LEU A 152 11.76 -11.89 -3.31
C LEU A 152 11.67 -10.68 -4.24
N GLU A 153 12.30 -10.73 -5.42
CA GLU A 153 12.26 -9.68 -6.43
C GLU A 153 10.84 -9.47 -6.95
N LYS A 154 10.14 -10.55 -7.30
CA LYS A 154 8.72 -10.48 -7.71
C LYS A 154 7.84 -9.83 -6.65
N MET A 155 8.06 -10.16 -5.37
CA MET A 155 7.35 -9.51 -4.27
C MET A 155 7.67 -8.01 -4.18
N ILE A 156 8.94 -7.64 -4.33
CA ILE A 156 9.40 -6.24 -4.30
C ILE A 156 8.78 -5.44 -5.46
N GLU A 157 8.79 -5.99 -6.68
CA GLU A 157 8.19 -5.39 -7.88
C GLU A 157 6.69 -5.22 -7.74
N ALA A 158 6.00 -6.22 -7.17
CA ALA A 158 4.57 -6.16 -6.87
C ALA A 158 4.23 -5.24 -5.67
N GLY A 159 5.19 -4.50 -5.12
CA GLY A 159 4.97 -3.60 -3.99
C GLY A 159 4.56 -4.31 -2.70
N THR A 160 4.89 -5.60 -2.56
CA THR A 160 4.56 -6.43 -1.40
C THR A 160 5.84 -6.74 -0.63
N ALA A 161 5.98 -6.24 0.60
CA ALA A 161 7.23 -6.45 1.32
C ALA A 161 7.41 -7.92 1.71
N PRO A 162 8.57 -8.53 1.41
CA PRO A 162 8.85 -9.88 1.84
C PRO A 162 8.83 -10.03 3.37
N SER A 163 8.35 -11.19 3.83
CA SER A 163 8.39 -11.50 5.27
C SER A 163 9.83 -11.70 5.74
N GLU A 164 10.09 -11.40 7.02
CA GLU A 164 11.42 -11.63 7.62
C GLU A 164 11.83 -13.10 7.55
N GLY A 165 10.87 -14.04 7.61
CA GLY A 165 11.14 -15.47 7.47
C GLY A 165 11.65 -15.85 6.07
N LYS A 166 11.13 -15.25 5.00
CA LYS A 166 11.63 -15.49 3.64
C LYS A 166 13.04 -14.95 3.46
N VAL A 167 13.29 -13.72 3.94
CA VAL A 167 14.62 -13.09 3.90
C VAL A 167 15.64 -13.90 4.71
N LYS A 168 15.25 -14.37 5.90
CA LYS A 168 16.11 -15.20 6.75
C LYS A 168 16.47 -16.52 6.08
N LYS A 169 15.51 -17.20 5.43
CA LYS A 169 15.78 -18.46 4.71
C LYS A 169 16.84 -18.30 3.63
N LEU A 170 16.84 -17.19 2.89
CA LEU A 170 17.88 -16.90 1.90
C LEU A 170 19.25 -16.71 2.56
N ASN A 171 19.31 -15.95 3.66
CA ASN A 171 20.56 -15.72 4.39
C ASN A 171 21.10 -17.00 5.04
N ASP A 172 20.24 -17.88 5.55
CA ASP A 172 20.65 -19.13 6.20
C ASP A 172 21.13 -20.18 5.17
N LEU A 173 20.79 -20.01 3.89
CA LEU A 173 21.18 -20.92 2.79
C LEU A 173 22.62 -20.69 2.31
N LEU A 174 23.15 -19.47 2.44
CA LEU A 174 24.43 -19.00 1.88
C LEU A 174 25.37 -18.47 2.95
#